data_AF-A0A426W1A3-F1
#
_entry.id   AF-A0A426W1A3-F1
#
_cell.length_a   1.000
_cell.length_b   1.000
_cell.length_c   1.000
_cell.angle_alpha   90.00
_cell.angle_beta   90.00
_cell.angle_gamma   90.00
#
_symmetry.space_group_name_H-M   'P 1'
#
loop_
_entity.id
_entity.type
_entity.pdbx_description
1 polymer ?
#
loop_
_entity_poly.entity_id
_entity_poly.type
_entity_poly.pdbx_seq_one_letter_code
_entity_poly.pdbx_strand_id
1 'polypeptide(L)'
;MHESIILKIPADIRYVKMIKDMILDICETLLLTQDDTQALFISVEELIQNAITHAYKGEQGAIEVSLHPFKTGLRIDVHDWGIPMSHKRHQSIPIDKDASLGFNHIYDLVDIFEYHNLGKEGKKFVIIKYASHPLHTQKNLPTDTSLALSEKSKEIVDPEAPILIREFKEGDEDGIAYLIYKNYGHSYIKDLFYYPQKIAELHGRQFYSVVAESKGRIIGHFAFILIPESSIAEIGIVVVDPLFKGRGIMNRMIELILKKAEDVGLDAVFGEAIMYHIFSQKSNLRHNFSESALMLGKTPVDITIESNELTKVYKRGAVLIGYRFFHVYKKSLYLPKVYHDQIKKTYENAKISFAKKKKKTDTLPEHVFLTYKFDPPTNIATIRIDHYGKDFKHKFLLLVSQLRAKHCDMIYADISLENIPQIDKVIKIMNNRGFFYSGVMFLYHKKEDYLRLQLKHSDKVGNKNYVCYSDFCKALSKYILEDEKRCKNSS
;
A
#
# COMPACT_ATOMS: atom_id res chain seq x y z
N MET A 1 3.57 -25.55 -1.96
CA MET A 1 4.94 -25.15 -2.36
C MET A 1 5.03 -25.43 -3.84
N HIS A 2 5.57 -24.52 -4.65
CA HIS A 2 5.87 -24.82 -6.05
C HIS A 2 7.33 -25.23 -6.11
N GLU A 3 7.60 -26.40 -6.69
CA GLU A 3 8.94 -26.88 -6.93
C GLU A 3 9.61 -25.98 -7.97
N SER A 4 10.84 -25.54 -7.67
CA SER A 4 11.61 -24.67 -8.55
C SER A 4 13.06 -25.13 -8.55
N ILE A 5 13.62 -25.30 -9.75
CA ILE A 5 15.03 -25.66 -9.92
C ILE A 5 15.80 -24.36 -10.11
N ILE A 6 16.83 -24.14 -9.29
CA ILE A 6 17.59 -22.89 -9.27
C ILE A 6 19.06 -23.22 -9.48
N LEU A 7 19.68 -22.63 -10.51
CA LEU A 7 21.10 -22.74 -10.77
C LEU A 7 21.74 -21.35 -10.73
N LYS A 8 22.75 -21.18 -9.88
CA LYS A 8 23.52 -19.95 -9.74
C LYS A 8 24.94 -20.18 -10.29
N ILE A 9 25.26 -19.47 -11.36
CA ILE A 9 26.53 -19.56 -12.08
C ILE A 9 27.33 -18.25 -11.93
N PRO A 10 28.67 -18.27 -12.12
CA PRO A 10 29.42 -17.05 -12.39
C PRO A 10 28.89 -16.35 -13.64
N ALA A 11 29.04 -15.02 -13.71
CA ALA A 11 28.70 -14.21 -14.88
C ALA A 11 29.76 -14.41 -16.00
N ASP A 12 29.81 -15.61 -16.55
CA ASP A 12 30.78 -16.04 -17.57
C ASP A 12 30.10 -17.00 -18.56
N ILE A 13 30.25 -16.70 -19.85
CA ILE A 13 29.60 -17.37 -20.98
C ILE A 13 29.88 -18.88 -21.02
N ARG A 14 31.02 -19.33 -20.46
CA ARG A 14 31.41 -20.75 -20.40
C ARG A 14 30.42 -21.62 -19.63
N TYR A 15 29.63 -21.05 -18.73
CA TYR A 15 28.64 -21.77 -17.93
C TYR A 15 27.23 -21.82 -18.55
N VAL A 16 26.97 -21.10 -19.66
CA VAL A 16 25.65 -21.10 -20.32
C VAL A 16 25.24 -22.48 -20.81
N LYS A 17 26.19 -23.34 -21.18
CA LYS A 17 25.88 -24.74 -21.52
C LYS A 17 25.16 -25.49 -20.38
N MET A 18 25.54 -25.25 -19.12
CA MET A 18 24.86 -25.90 -17.97
C MET A 18 23.42 -25.43 -17.81
N ILE A 19 23.15 -24.17 -18.14
CA ILE A 19 21.79 -23.59 -18.15
C ILE A 19 20.98 -24.19 -19.32
N LYS A 20 21.61 -24.36 -20.49
CA LYS A 20 21.00 -25.01 -21.65
C LYS A 20 20.56 -26.43 -21.34
N ASP A 21 21.48 -27.25 -20.84
CA ASP A 21 21.23 -28.67 -20.56
C ASP A 21 20.10 -28.80 -19.52
N MET A 22 20.10 -27.96 -18.47
CA MET A 22 19.01 -27.88 -17.48
C MET A 22 17.65 -27.45 -18.07
N ILE A 23 17.62 -26.50 -19.03
CA ILE A 23 16.38 -26.10 -19.72
C ILE A 23 15.86 -27.25 -20.57
N LEU A 24 16.73 -27.95 -21.29
CA LEU A 24 16.38 -29.11 -22.11
C LEU A 24 15.76 -30.22 -21.26
N ASP A 25 16.46 -30.66 -20.19
CA ASP A 25 16.00 -31.71 -19.28
C ASP A 25 14.61 -31.40 -18.67
N ILE A 26 14.36 -30.13 -18.32
CA ILE A 26 13.05 -29.71 -17.79
C ILE A 26 11.99 -29.68 -18.90
N CYS A 27 12.33 -29.19 -20.10
CA CYS A 27 11.39 -29.15 -21.22
C CYS A 27 11.00 -30.55 -21.72
N GLU A 28 11.86 -31.56 -21.60
CA GLU A 28 11.51 -32.97 -21.89
C GLU A 28 10.37 -33.50 -20.98
N THR A 29 10.19 -32.93 -19.78
CA THR A 29 9.10 -33.28 -18.87
C THR A 29 7.80 -32.49 -19.11
N LEU A 30 7.80 -31.55 -20.07
CA LEU A 30 6.71 -30.61 -20.35
C LEU A 30 6.18 -30.75 -21.78
N LEU A 31 4.95 -30.29 -22.01
CA LEU A 31 4.32 -30.31 -23.34
C LEU A 31 4.75 -29.12 -24.23
N LEU A 32 6.03 -28.76 -24.19
CA LEU A 32 6.62 -27.71 -25.02
C LEU A 32 7.12 -28.30 -26.34
N THR A 33 7.00 -27.57 -27.45
CA THR A 33 7.60 -28.02 -28.73
C THR A 33 9.12 -27.85 -28.72
N GLN A 34 9.81 -28.48 -29.68
CA GLN A 34 11.26 -28.22 -29.86
C GLN A 34 11.53 -26.74 -30.20
N ASP A 35 10.65 -26.11 -30.99
CA ASP A 35 10.70 -24.68 -31.31
C ASP A 35 10.52 -23.81 -30.04
N ASP A 36 9.54 -24.13 -29.17
CA ASP A 36 9.34 -23.42 -27.90
C ASP A 36 10.53 -23.58 -26.95
N THR A 37 11.12 -24.78 -26.92
CA THR A 37 12.29 -25.11 -26.10
C THR A 37 13.52 -24.34 -26.59
N GLN A 38 13.70 -24.24 -27.92
CA GLN A 38 14.76 -23.45 -28.52
C GLN A 38 14.55 -21.96 -28.30
N ALA A 39 13.31 -21.47 -28.39
CA ALA A 39 12.93 -20.07 -28.11
C ALA A 39 13.24 -19.67 -26.65
N LEU A 40 12.90 -20.53 -25.69
CA LEU A 40 13.25 -20.36 -24.28
C LEU A 40 14.77 -20.32 -24.06
N PHE A 41 15.51 -21.26 -24.68
CA PHE A 41 16.96 -21.29 -24.56
C PHE A 41 17.63 -20.01 -25.10
N ILE A 42 17.29 -19.61 -26.33
CA ILE A 42 17.83 -18.38 -26.96
C ILE A 42 17.52 -17.16 -26.08
N SER A 43 16.30 -17.06 -25.57
CA SER A 43 15.90 -15.94 -24.71
C SER A 43 16.71 -15.87 -23.41
N VAL A 44 16.99 -17.01 -22.77
CA VAL A 44 17.82 -17.06 -21.56
C VAL A 44 19.29 -16.79 -21.87
N GLU A 45 19.81 -17.27 -23.00
CA GLU A 45 21.17 -16.99 -23.47
C GLU A 45 21.37 -15.49 -23.72
N GLU A 46 20.42 -14.81 -24.37
CA GLU A 46 20.47 -13.35 -24.56
C GLU A 46 20.41 -12.58 -23.23
N LEU A 47 19.61 -13.01 -22.25
CA LEU A 47 19.59 -12.37 -20.92
C LEU A 47 20.90 -12.56 -20.16
N ILE A 48 21.49 -13.75 -20.21
CA ILE A 48 22.80 -14.01 -19.60
C ILE A 48 23.87 -13.17 -20.28
N GLN A 49 23.90 -13.13 -21.62
CA GLN A 49 24.86 -12.32 -22.37
C GLN A 49 24.66 -10.82 -22.09
N ASN A 50 23.42 -10.35 -21.91
CA ASN A 50 23.09 -8.99 -21.49
C ASN A 50 23.65 -8.67 -20.09
N ALA A 51 23.45 -9.56 -19.12
CA ALA A 51 23.98 -9.41 -17.78
C ALA A 51 25.52 -9.39 -17.78
N ILE A 52 26.19 -10.32 -18.47
CA ILE A 52 27.65 -10.33 -18.59
C ILE A 52 28.16 -9.03 -19.21
N THR A 53 27.60 -8.63 -20.35
CA THR A 53 28.10 -7.51 -21.17
C THR A 53 27.80 -6.14 -20.55
N HIS A 54 26.58 -5.93 -20.04
CA HIS A 54 26.10 -4.61 -19.62
C HIS A 54 25.98 -4.44 -18.11
N ALA A 55 25.66 -5.52 -17.38
CA ALA A 55 25.55 -5.47 -15.93
C ALA A 55 26.91 -5.64 -15.24
N TYR A 56 27.73 -6.59 -15.70
CA TYR A 56 29.02 -6.86 -15.08
C TYR A 56 30.21 -6.24 -15.82
N LYS A 57 30.10 -5.93 -17.12
CA LYS A 57 31.13 -5.21 -17.91
C LYS A 57 32.55 -5.77 -17.80
N GLY A 58 32.69 -7.08 -17.55
CA GLY A 58 33.98 -7.77 -17.35
C GLY A 58 34.43 -7.94 -15.89
N GLU A 59 33.66 -7.44 -14.91
CA GLU A 59 33.87 -7.75 -13.50
C GLU A 59 33.31 -9.14 -13.13
N GLN A 60 33.75 -9.69 -11.99
CA GLN A 60 33.19 -10.94 -11.48
C GLN A 60 31.76 -10.72 -10.94
N GLY A 61 30.82 -11.49 -11.48
CA GLY A 61 29.42 -11.47 -11.10
C GLY A 61 28.85 -12.87 -10.90
N ALA A 62 27.57 -12.94 -10.54
CA ALA A 62 26.81 -14.18 -10.48
C ALA A 62 25.44 -13.99 -11.13
N ILE A 63 24.99 -14.98 -11.90
CA ILE A 63 23.67 -14.99 -12.52
C ILE A 63 22.94 -16.22 -11.99
N GLU A 64 21.70 -16.03 -11.58
CA GLU A 64 20.83 -17.04 -11.02
C GLU A 64 19.65 -17.26 -11.96
N VAL A 65 19.49 -18.48 -12.46
CA VAL A 65 18.38 -18.86 -13.32
C VAL A 65 17.49 -19.83 -12.56
N SER A 66 16.23 -19.44 -12.39
CA SER A 66 15.23 -20.24 -11.68
C SER A 66 14.14 -20.69 -12.65
N LEU A 67 13.93 -22.00 -12.74
CA LEU A 67 12.89 -22.62 -13.55
C LEU A 67 11.71 -23.01 -12.67
N HIS A 68 10.54 -22.54 -13.07
CA HIS A 68 9.26 -22.72 -12.40
C HIS A 68 8.29 -23.42 -13.36
N PRO A 69 8.33 -24.76 -13.48
CA PRO A 69 7.40 -25.50 -14.29
C PRO A 69 5.97 -25.39 -13.73
N PHE A 70 4.99 -25.27 -14.62
CA PHE A 70 3.57 -25.28 -14.25
C PHE A 70 2.74 -26.05 -15.27
N LYS A 71 1.47 -26.29 -14.95
CA LYS A 71 0.59 -27.24 -15.69
C LYS A 71 0.50 -27.02 -17.21
N THR A 72 0.76 -25.80 -17.70
CA THR A 72 0.57 -25.41 -19.10
C THR A 72 1.75 -24.59 -19.64
N GLY A 73 2.95 -24.75 -19.10
CA GLY A 73 4.12 -23.99 -19.56
C GLY A 73 5.27 -23.93 -18.56
N LEU A 74 6.26 -23.10 -18.89
CA LEU A 74 7.46 -22.88 -18.10
C LEU A 74 7.68 -21.38 -17.89
N ARG A 75 7.92 -20.99 -16.64
CA ARG A 75 8.41 -19.67 -16.29
C ARG A 75 9.89 -19.78 -15.94
N ILE A 76 10.71 -18.89 -16.49
CA ILE A 76 12.13 -18.78 -16.19
C ILE A 76 12.41 -17.36 -15.67
N ASP A 77 12.98 -17.28 -14.47
CA ASP A 77 13.47 -16.05 -13.88
C ASP A 77 15.00 -16.00 -14.06
N VAL A 78 15.52 -15.01 -14.78
CA VAL A 78 16.96 -14.73 -14.89
C VAL A 78 17.30 -13.53 -14.03
N HIS A 79 18.15 -13.73 -13.04
CA HIS A 79 18.39 -12.82 -11.94
C HIS A 79 19.88 -12.48 -11.82
N ASP A 80 20.24 -11.19 -11.86
CA ASP A 80 21.62 -10.74 -11.76
C ASP A 80 21.78 -9.49 -10.88
N TRP A 81 22.90 -9.43 -10.15
CA TRP A 81 23.24 -8.36 -9.20
C TRP A 81 24.16 -7.28 -9.79
N GLY A 82 24.38 -7.28 -11.10
CA GLY A 82 25.24 -6.29 -11.77
C GLY A 82 24.55 -4.94 -11.92
N ILE A 83 25.24 -4.02 -12.62
CA ILE A 83 24.84 -2.62 -12.81
C ILE A 83 23.32 -2.50 -13.11
N PRO A 84 22.56 -1.71 -12.32
CA PRO A 84 21.13 -1.51 -12.54
C PRO A 84 20.81 -0.84 -13.87
N MET A 85 19.73 -1.28 -14.51
CA MET A 85 19.25 -0.74 -15.79
C MET A 85 18.25 0.40 -15.56
N SER A 86 18.33 1.48 -16.35
CA SER A 86 17.38 2.60 -16.25
C SER A 86 16.11 2.33 -17.05
N HIS A 87 14.95 2.70 -16.49
CA HIS A 87 13.65 2.38 -17.10
C HIS A 87 13.37 3.14 -18.42
N LYS A 88 14.10 4.24 -18.69
CA LYS A 88 14.06 4.97 -19.98
C LYS A 88 14.67 4.19 -21.16
N ARG A 89 15.25 3.00 -20.96
CA ARG A 89 15.71 2.09 -22.03
C ARG A 89 14.74 0.94 -22.35
N HIS A 90 13.55 0.88 -21.73
CA HIS A 90 12.67 -0.29 -21.83
C HIS A 90 11.17 0.04 -22.03
N GLN A 91 10.79 1.33 -22.13
CA GLN A 91 9.40 1.75 -22.40
C GLN A 91 9.19 2.24 -23.84
N SER A 92 9.77 1.51 -24.80
CA SER A 92 9.33 1.49 -26.18
C SER A 92 9.43 0.05 -26.67
N ILE A 93 8.31 -0.55 -27.09
CA ILE A 93 8.32 -1.82 -27.79
C ILE A 93 8.39 -1.49 -29.29
N PRO A 94 9.45 -1.88 -30.03
CA PRO A 94 10.73 -2.43 -29.59
C PRO A 94 11.78 -1.33 -29.35
N ILE A 95 12.99 -1.72 -28.95
CA ILE A 95 14.20 -0.88 -29.06
C ILE A 95 14.59 -0.86 -30.54
N ASP A 96 13.96 0.02 -31.32
CA ASP A 96 14.01 0.05 -32.80
C ASP A 96 13.29 -1.14 -33.48
N LYS A 97 12.55 -0.87 -34.56
CA LYS A 97 11.83 -1.90 -35.34
C LYS A 97 12.70 -2.59 -36.37
N ASP A 98 13.84 -1.99 -36.72
CA ASP A 98 14.81 -2.59 -37.62
C ASP A 98 15.89 -3.39 -36.85
N ALA A 99 15.98 -3.21 -35.52
CA ALA A 99 16.88 -3.98 -34.65
C ALA A 99 16.21 -5.25 -34.12
N SER A 100 16.91 -6.37 -34.30
CA SER A 100 16.39 -7.73 -34.22
C SER A 100 17.41 -8.69 -33.54
N LEU A 101 18.15 -8.16 -32.56
CA LEU A 101 18.90 -8.92 -31.55
C LEU A 101 18.70 -8.31 -30.15
N GLY A 102 18.88 -9.11 -29.10
CA GLY A 102 18.66 -8.68 -27.72
C GLY A 102 17.17 -8.62 -27.35
N PHE A 103 16.77 -7.80 -26.37
CA PHE A 103 15.42 -7.84 -25.77
C PHE A 103 14.24 -7.84 -26.77
N ASN A 104 14.38 -7.26 -27.97
CA ASN A 104 13.37 -7.34 -29.03
C ASN A 104 13.13 -8.79 -29.51
N HIS A 105 14.21 -9.54 -29.73
CA HIS A 105 14.17 -10.94 -30.16
C HIS A 105 13.53 -11.83 -29.08
N ILE A 106 13.77 -11.55 -27.79
CA ILE A 106 13.06 -12.21 -26.69
C ILE A 106 11.54 -12.00 -26.81
N TYR A 107 11.08 -10.76 -27.06
CA TYR A 107 9.66 -10.45 -27.22
C TYR A 107 8.97 -11.22 -28.35
N ASP A 108 9.69 -11.54 -29.43
CA ASP A 108 9.15 -12.33 -30.55
C ASP A 108 9.18 -13.85 -30.28
N LEU A 109 9.96 -14.30 -29.29
CA LEU A 109 10.16 -15.71 -28.95
C LEU A 109 9.25 -16.21 -27.82
N VAL A 110 8.83 -15.34 -26.88
CA VAL A 110 8.16 -15.74 -25.63
C VAL A 110 6.83 -15.01 -25.41
N ASP A 111 5.89 -15.63 -24.69
CA ASP A 111 4.53 -15.09 -24.55
C ASP A 111 4.45 -13.92 -23.56
N ILE A 112 5.31 -13.92 -22.54
CA ILE A 112 5.44 -12.85 -21.56
C ILE A 112 6.92 -12.62 -21.27
N PHE A 113 7.37 -11.37 -21.40
CA PHE A 113 8.70 -10.92 -20.98
C PHE A 113 8.57 -9.65 -20.11
N GLU A 114 8.94 -9.76 -18.84
CA GLU A 114 8.84 -8.68 -17.84
C GLU A 114 10.20 -8.36 -17.23
N TYR A 115 10.46 -7.06 -17.05
CA TYR A 115 11.62 -6.55 -16.31
C TYR A 115 11.22 -6.10 -14.90
N HIS A 116 11.78 -6.77 -13.89
CA HIS A 116 11.63 -6.45 -12.48
C HIS A 116 12.96 -5.93 -11.93
N ASN A 117 13.05 -4.62 -11.70
CA ASN A 117 14.16 -4.09 -10.90
C ASN A 117 13.92 -4.48 -9.43
N LEU A 118 14.83 -5.26 -8.83
CA LEU A 118 14.73 -5.71 -7.43
C LEU A 118 15.67 -4.91 -6.50
N GLY A 119 16.21 -3.79 -7.00
CA GLY A 119 17.05 -2.87 -6.26
C GLY A 119 18.37 -3.52 -5.80
N LYS A 120 18.51 -3.70 -4.48
CA LYS A 120 19.72 -4.29 -3.87
C LYS A 120 19.85 -5.79 -4.14
N GLU A 121 18.74 -6.48 -4.38
CA GLU A 121 18.76 -7.89 -4.74
C GLU A 121 19.13 -8.09 -6.21
N GLY A 122 19.36 -6.99 -6.96
CA GLY A 122 19.72 -7.02 -8.36
C GLY A 122 18.55 -6.65 -9.26
N LYS A 123 18.53 -7.22 -10.45
CA LYS A 123 17.43 -7.10 -11.40
C LYS A 123 17.08 -8.47 -11.94
N LYS A 124 15.79 -8.69 -12.17
CA LYS A 124 15.24 -9.97 -12.57
C LYS A 124 14.39 -9.80 -13.80
N PHE A 125 14.70 -10.60 -14.80
CA PHE A 125 13.91 -10.76 -15.99
C PHE A 125 13.05 -12.00 -15.83
N VAL A 126 11.76 -11.89 -16.11
CA VAL A 126 10.81 -13.00 -16.04
C VAL A 126 10.34 -13.30 -17.46
N ILE A 127 10.64 -14.50 -17.92
CA ILE A 127 10.15 -15.08 -19.17
C ILE A 127 9.06 -16.09 -18.82
N ILE A 128 7.96 -16.08 -19.56
CA ILE A 128 6.98 -17.17 -19.55
C ILE A 128 6.74 -17.63 -20.99
N LYS A 129 6.85 -18.94 -21.19
CA LYS A 129 6.41 -19.62 -22.42
C LYS A 129 5.34 -20.64 -22.04
N TYR A 130 4.17 -20.52 -22.65
CA TYR A 130 3.11 -21.51 -22.53
C TYR A 130 3.42 -22.70 -23.44
N ALA A 131 2.99 -23.89 -23.01
CA ALA A 131 2.94 -25.06 -23.88
C ALA A 131 2.00 -24.74 -25.05
N SER A 132 2.55 -24.61 -26.26
CA SER A 132 1.82 -24.20 -27.45
C SER A 132 0.63 -25.10 -27.72
N HIS A 133 -0.59 -24.62 -27.41
CA HIS A 133 -1.81 -25.18 -27.96
C HIS A 133 -1.77 -25.00 -29.49
N PRO A 134 -2.12 -26.00 -30.31
CA PRO A 134 -1.75 -26.06 -31.74
C PRO A 134 -2.51 -25.08 -32.65
N LEU A 135 -2.30 -23.77 -32.47
CA LEU A 135 -2.97 -22.70 -33.24
C LEU A 135 -2.09 -21.50 -33.63
N HIS A 136 -0.89 -21.31 -33.07
CA HIS A 136 -0.04 -20.15 -33.41
C HIS A 136 1.42 -20.55 -33.66
N THR A 137 1.79 -20.52 -34.95
CA THR A 137 3.15 -20.79 -35.44
C THR A 137 3.53 -19.70 -36.45
N GLN A 138 4.84 -19.42 -36.56
CA GLN A 138 5.54 -18.49 -37.47
C GLN A 138 5.76 -17.05 -36.94
N LYS A 139 6.90 -16.36 -37.13
CA LYS A 139 8.33 -16.67 -37.37
C LYS A 139 9.08 -15.35 -37.73
N ASN A 140 10.28 -15.09 -37.15
CA ASN A 140 11.54 -14.60 -37.80
C ASN A 140 12.35 -13.47 -37.10
N LEU A 141 13.69 -13.56 -37.24
CA LEU A 141 14.81 -12.70 -36.72
C LEU A 141 15.33 -11.69 -37.81
N PRO A 142 16.61 -11.17 -37.89
CA PRO A 142 17.76 -10.93 -36.94
C PRO A 142 18.61 -9.59 -37.11
N THR A 143 19.47 -9.21 -36.11
CA THR A 143 20.68 -8.28 -36.08
C THR A 143 20.57 -6.92 -35.31
N ASP A 144 21.59 -6.20 -34.79
CA ASP A 144 22.91 -6.49 -34.14
C ASP A 144 23.55 -5.19 -33.52
N THR A 145 24.68 -5.30 -32.79
CA THR A 145 25.69 -4.27 -32.38
C THR A 145 25.51 -3.41 -31.09
N SER A 146 26.57 -2.66 -30.70
CA SER A 146 27.03 -2.48 -29.30
C SER A 146 27.50 -1.05 -28.89
N LEU A 147 27.72 -0.78 -27.56
CA LEU A 147 28.86 -0.03 -26.93
C LEU A 147 28.64 0.59 -25.49
N ALA A 148 29.75 0.99 -24.85
CA ALA A 148 30.11 1.16 -23.42
C ALA A 148 29.64 2.39 -22.57
N LEU A 149 29.93 2.39 -21.22
CA LEU A 149 30.67 3.45 -20.44
C LEU A 149 30.57 3.43 -18.86
N SER A 150 31.67 3.87 -18.22
CA SER A 150 32.11 4.41 -16.88
C SER A 150 31.32 4.45 -15.52
N GLU A 151 31.99 5.00 -14.48
CA GLU A 151 31.95 4.74 -12.99
C GLU A 151 31.20 5.78 -12.09
N LYS A 152 31.17 5.58 -10.75
CA LYS A 152 30.46 6.40 -9.72
C LYS A 152 31.33 6.87 -8.52
N SER A 153 30.98 8.03 -7.95
CA SER A 153 31.52 8.59 -6.68
C SER A 153 30.50 8.58 -5.52
N LYS A 154 30.97 8.72 -4.26
CA LYS A 154 30.12 8.81 -3.04
C LYS A 154 29.71 10.26 -2.76
N GLU A 155 28.41 10.51 -2.59
CA GLU A 155 27.89 11.84 -2.17
C GLU A 155 28.25 12.15 -0.71
N ILE A 156 28.95 13.27 -0.49
CA ILE A 156 29.18 13.85 0.84
C ILE A 156 28.15 14.97 1.05
N VAL A 157 27.35 14.88 2.11
CA VAL A 157 26.34 15.90 2.43
C VAL A 157 26.90 16.91 3.42
N ASP A 158 26.89 18.16 2.98
CA ASP A 158 27.26 19.35 3.75
C ASP A 158 26.33 19.57 4.98
N PRO A 159 26.87 19.66 6.21
CA PRO A 159 26.11 19.93 7.43
C PRO A 159 25.33 21.24 7.41
N GLU A 160 25.86 22.28 6.78
CA GLU A 160 25.29 23.64 6.76
C GLU A 160 24.48 23.92 5.48
N ALA A 161 24.26 22.90 4.63
CA ALA A 161 23.48 23.04 3.41
C ALA A 161 22.07 23.62 3.70
N PRO A 162 21.68 24.75 3.07
CA PRO A 162 20.40 25.39 3.35
C PRO A 162 19.23 24.49 2.94
N ILE A 163 18.18 24.46 3.75
CA ILE A 163 16.99 23.64 3.56
C ILE A 163 15.76 24.54 3.43
N LEU A 164 15.31 24.72 2.19
CA LEU A 164 14.07 25.39 1.86
C LEU A 164 12.91 24.40 2.01
N ILE A 165 11.79 24.85 2.56
CA ILE A 165 10.54 24.08 2.60
C ILE A 165 9.48 24.93 1.92
N ARG A 166 8.80 24.34 0.94
CA ARG A 166 7.89 25.02 0.02
C ARG A 166 6.80 24.09 -0.47
N GLU A 167 5.79 24.65 -1.12
CA GLU A 167 4.83 23.86 -1.89
C GLU A 167 5.51 23.14 -3.07
N PHE A 168 4.87 22.08 -3.53
CA PHE A 168 5.19 21.40 -4.79
C PHE A 168 5.12 22.35 -5.98
N LYS A 169 6.03 22.16 -6.94
CA LYS A 169 6.00 22.73 -8.29
C LYS A 169 6.20 21.60 -9.31
N GLU A 170 5.75 21.83 -10.54
CA GLU A 170 6.04 20.95 -11.68
C GLU A 170 7.57 20.79 -11.85
N GLY A 171 8.04 19.56 -12.03
CA GLY A 171 9.45 19.15 -11.99
C GLY A 171 9.91 18.58 -10.64
N ASP A 172 9.11 18.66 -9.56
CA ASP A 172 9.46 18.01 -8.28
C ASP A 172 9.15 16.50 -8.28
N GLU A 173 8.28 16.02 -9.17
CA GLU A 173 7.72 14.67 -9.18
C GLU A 173 8.76 13.55 -9.29
N ASP A 174 9.81 13.73 -10.11
CA ASP A 174 10.96 12.80 -10.19
C ASP A 174 11.71 12.72 -8.85
N GLY A 175 11.88 13.87 -8.19
CA GLY A 175 12.52 13.97 -6.88
C GLY A 175 11.71 13.30 -5.77
N ILE A 176 10.38 13.43 -5.81
CA ILE A 176 9.46 12.76 -4.88
C ILE A 176 9.50 11.24 -5.09
N ALA A 177 9.36 10.76 -6.32
CA ALA A 177 9.38 9.32 -6.61
C ALA A 177 10.73 8.68 -6.25
N TYR A 178 11.83 9.34 -6.57
CA TYR A 178 13.17 8.92 -6.13
C TYR A 178 13.29 8.86 -4.61
N LEU A 179 12.76 9.84 -3.88
CA LEU A 179 12.84 9.91 -2.43
C LEU A 179 11.98 8.83 -1.74
N ILE A 180 10.81 8.50 -2.29
CA ILE A 180 9.95 7.40 -1.85
C ILE A 180 10.67 6.06 -2.06
N TYR A 181 11.23 5.82 -3.25
CA TYR A 181 12.05 4.63 -3.52
C TYR A 181 13.27 4.55 -2.60
N LYS A 182 13.99 5.65 -2.37
CA LYS A 182 15.16 5.69 -1.48
C LYS A 182 14.83 5.32 -0.02
N ASN A 183 13.62 5.61 0.46
CA ASN A 183 13.21 5.32 1.83
C ASN A 183 12.53 3.95 2.01
N TYR A 184 11.84 3.43 0.98
CA TYR A 184 11.00 2.23 1.10
C TYR A 184 11.31 1.11 0.10
N GLY A 185 12.27 1.29 -0.81
CA GLY A 185 12.47 0.36 -1.92
C GLY A 185 11.17 0.26 -2.74
N HIS A 186 10.62 -0.96 -2.86
CA HIS A 186 9.32 -1.22 -3.48
C HIS A 186 8.19 -1.55 -2.48
N SER A 187 8.40 -1.33 -1.18
CA SER A 187 7.45 -1.70 -0.11
C SER A 187 6.37 -0.64 0.19
N TYR A 188 6.39 0.53 -0.48
CA TYR A 188 5.44 1.59 -0.19
C TYR A 188 4.06 1.29 -0.78
N ILE A 189 3.04 1.20 0.08
CA ILE A 189 1.69 0.73 -0.29
C ILE A 189 0.90 1.69 -1.20
N LYS A 190 1.31 2.95 -1.37
CA LYS A 190 0.66 3.91 -2.28
C LYS A 190 1.47 4.02 -3.55
N ASP A 191 1.29 3.01 -4.41
CA ASP A 191 2.00 2.77 -5.68
C ASP A 191 2.11 4.03 -6.55
N LEU A 192 1.07 4.86 -6.55
CA LEU A 192 1.00 6.19 -7.18
C LEU A 192 2.30 6.99 -7.09
N PHE A 193 2.94 7.00 -5.90
CA PHE A 193 4.12 7.82 -5.62
C PHE A 193 5.42 7.26 -6.21
N TYR A 194 5.39 6.12 -6.92
CA TYR A 194 6.50 5.66 -7.77
C TYR A 194 6.40 6.16 -9.23
N TYR A 195 5.31 6.84 -9.61
CA TYR A 195 5.06 7.27 -10.99
C TYR A 195 5.05 8.82 -11.08
N PRO A 196 6.17 9.46 -11.44
CA PRO A 196 6.27 10.93 -11.54
C PRO A 196 5.13 11.58 -12.33
N GLN A 197 4.78 11.02 -13.49
CA GLN A 197 3.67 11.51 -14.32
C GLN A 197 2.34 11.53 -13.57
N LYS A 198 2.00 10.48 -12.81
CA LYS A 198 0.76 10.44 -12.03
C LYS A 198 0.82 11.38 -10.81
N ILE A 199 2.02 11.66 -10.28
CA ILE A 199 2.20 12.68 -9.25
C ILE A 199 1.83 14.05 -9.82
N ALA A 200 2.40 14.42 -10.97
CA ALA A 200 2.09 15.69 -11.64
C ALA A 200 0.61 15.81 -12.05
N GLU A 201 0.03 14.75 -12.64
CA GLU A 201 -1.37 14.74 -13.13
C GLU A 201 -2.42 14.89 -12.00
N LEU A 202 -2.18 14.26 -10.85
CA LEU A 202 -3.17 14.14 -9.77
C LEU A 202 -2.92 15.10 -8.61
N HIS A 203 -1.78 15.80 -8.57
CA HIS A 203 -1.55 16.90 -7.62
C HIS A 203 -2.60 18.01 -7.82
N GLY A 204 -3.05 18.61 -6.72
CA GLY A 204 -4.12 19.61 -6.73
C GLY A 204 -5.54 19.02 -6.91
N ARG A 205 -5.66 17.79 -7.42
CA ARG A 205 -6.95 17.14 -7.74
C ARG A 205 -7.30 16.00 -6.78
N GLN A 206 -6.34 15.18 -6.41
CA GLN A 206 -6.53 14.05 -5.48
C GLN A 206 -5.67 14.16 -4.21
N PHE A 207 -4.54 14.86 -4.30
CA PHE A 207 -3.64 15.08 -3.16
C PHE A 207 -2.90 16.41 -3.30
N TYR A 208 -2.36 16.93 -2.20
CA TYR A 208 -1.47 18.08 -2.20
C TYR A 208 -0.18 17.73 -1.49
N SER A 209 0.94 18.29 -1.96
CA SER A 209 2.29 18.02 -1.48
C SER A 209 3.05 19.29 -1.12
N VAL A 210 3.87 19.19 -0.08
CA VAL A 210 4.99 20.10 0.19
C VAL A 210 6.29 19.32 0.10
N VAL A 211 7.39 20.02 -0.20
CA VAL A 211 8.72 19.45 -0.33
C VAL A 211 9.74 20.20 0.51
N ALA A 212 10.78 19.49 0.93
CA ALA A 212 12.02 20.08 1.40
C ALA A 212 13.08 19.95 0.30
N GLU A 213 13.74 21.06 -0.03
CA GLU A 213 14.74 21.16 -1.08
C GLU A 213 16.08 21.63 -0.48
N SER A 214 17.19 21.06 -0.96
CA SER A 214 18.53 21.57 -0.71
C SER A 214 19.40 21.41 -1.96
N LYS A 215 20.09 22.50 -2.34
CA LYS A 215 20.97 22.57 -3.53
C LYS A 215 20.32 21.99 -4.81
N GLY A 216 19.06 22.33 -5.07
CA GLY A 216 18.29 21.88 -6.25
C GLY A 216 17.70 20.47 -6.16
N ARG A 217 17.94 19.73 -5.07
CA ARG A 217 17.47 18.36 -4.87
C ARG A 217 16.34 18.29 -3.84
N ILE A 218 15.30 17.50 -4.14
CA ILE A 218 14.26 17.14 -3.18
C ILE A 218 14.84 16.16 -2.15
N ILE A 219 14.79 16.57 -0.87
CA ILE A 219 15.31 15.84 0.29
C ILE A 219 14.22 15.55 1.34
N GLY A 220 13.01 16.05 1.12
CA GLY A 220 11.83 15.76 1.95
C GLY A 220 10.55 15.90 1.14
N HIS A 221 9.54 15.11 1.47
CA HIS A 221 8.20 15.20 0.91
C HIS A 221 7.18 14.95 2.02
N PHE A 222 6.08 15.71 2.02
CA PHE A 222 4.91 15.45 2.84
C PHE A 222 3.64 15.75 2.03
N ALA A 223 2.71 14.79 1.95
CA ALA A 223 1.41 14.98 1.31
C ALA A 223 0.20 14.52 2.14
N PHE A 224 -0.95 15.11 1.82
CA PHE A 224 -2.28 14.61 2.20
C PHE A 224 -3.09 14.20 0.96
N ILE A 225 -3.87 13.12 1.05
CA ILE A 225 -4.80 12.65 0.01
C ILE A 225 -6.24 13.04 0.40
N LEU A 226 -6.96 13.68 -0.50
CA LEU A 226 -8.38 14.03 -0.33
C LEU A 226 -9.25 12.77 -0.22
N ILE A 227 -10.20 12.76 0.71
CA ILE A 227 -11.22 11.72 0.78
C ILE A 227 -12.36 12.06 -0.21
N PRO A 228 -12.67 11.17 -1.19
CA PRO A 228 -13.74 11.40 -2.15
C PRO A 228 -15.09 11.64 -1.47
N GLU A 229 -15.88 12.55 -2.02
CA GLU A 229 -17.18 12.99 -1.47
C GLU A 229 -17.13 13.47 -0.01
N SER A 230 -15.99 14.01 0.46
CA SER A 230 -15.91 14.66 1.77
C SER A 230 -15.00 15.90 1.78
N SER A 231 -14.88 16.54 2.94
CA SER A 231 -14.09 17.75 3.18
C SER A 231 -12.89 17.52 4.09
N ILE A 232 -12.36 16.29 4.08
CA ILE A 232 -11.18 15.91 4.84
C ILE A 232 -10.15 15.23 3.96
N ALA A 233 -8.92 15.19 4.45
CA ALA A 233 -7.84 14.44 3.83
C ALA A 233 -7.11 13.51 4.82
N GLU A 234 -6.59 12.41 4.31
CA GLU A 234 -5.64 11.54 5.02
C GLU A 234 -4.24 12.14 4.89
N ILE A 235 -3.60 12.50 6.00
CA ILE A 235 -2.20 12.92 6.05
C ILE A 235 -1.32 11.74 6.48
N GLY A 236 -0.24 11.45 5.75
CA GLY A 236 0.62 10.31 6.07
C GLY A 236 1.66 9.88 5.04
N ILE A 237 1.72 10.49 3.85
CA ILE A 237 2.82 10.27 2.92
C ILE A 237 3.95 11.20 3.34
N VAL A 238 4.93 10.70 4.10
CA VAL A 238 6.04 11.50 4.62
C VAL A 238 7.36 10.77 4.50
N VAL A 239 8.33 11.42 3.85
CA VAL A 239 9.69 10.93 3.71
C VAL A 239 10.70 12.07 3.86
N VAL A 240 11.87 11.74 4.40
CA VAL A 240 13.03 12.63 4.50
C VAL A 240 14.25 11.80 4.14
N ASP A 241 15.14 12.35 3.31
CA ASP A 241 16.36 11.66 2.87
C ASP A 241 17.17 11.22 4.11
N PRO A 242 17.58 9.94 4.23
CA PRO A 242 18.34 9.46 5.37
C PRO A 242 19.55 10.31 5.77
N LEU A 243 20.21 10.96 4.80
CA LEU A 243 21.39 11.82 5.02
C LEU A 243 21.04 13.17 5.70
N PHE A 244 19.75 13.51 5.78
CA PHE A 244 19.22 14.76 6.34
C PHE A 244 18.31 14.52 7.56
N LYS A 245 18.25 13.28 8.08
CA LYS A 245 17.55 12.95 9.34
C LYS A 245 18.13 13.74 10.53
N GLY A 246 17.32 13.91 11.57
CA GLY A 246 17.68 14.69 12.77
C GLY A 246 17.53 16.21 12.65
N ARG A 247 17.56 16.78 11.43
CA ARG A 247 17.50 18.25 11.19
C ARG A 247 16.10 18.89 11.31
N GLY A 248 15.15 18.25 12.00
CA GLY A 248 13.80 18.78 12.23
C GLY A 248 12.89 18.98 11.00
N ILE A 249 13.31 18.54 9.81
CA ILE A 249 12.65 18.79 8.51
C ILE A 249 11.17 18.40 8.52
N MET A 250 10.83 17.21 9.03
CA MET A 250 9.44 16.75 9.14
C MET A 250 8.55 17.70 9.95
N ASN A 251 9.04 18.28 11.05
CA ASN A 251 8.26 19.20 11.89
C ASN A 251 7.97 20.52 11.15
N ARG A 252 8.91 20.98 10.32
CA ARG A 252 8.71 22.18 9.47
C ARG A 252 7.77 21.87 8.28
N MET A 253 7.86 20.67 7.70
CA MET A 253 6.95 20.25 6.62
C MET A 253 5.51 20.04 7.11
N ILE A 254 5.30 19.48 8.31
CA ILE A 254 3.94 19.27 8.84
C ILE A 254 3.22 20.60 9.14
N GLU A 255 3.94 21.64 9.54
CA GLU A 255 3.38 22.98 9.70
C GLU A 255 2.88 23.54 8.35
N LEU A 256 3.68 23.44 7.28
CA LEU A 256 3.28 23.93 5.96
C LEU A 256 2.16 23.10 5.32
N ILE A 257 2.19 21.77 5.41
CA ILE A 257 1.14 20.91 4.82
C ILE A 257 -0.20 21.04 5.57
N LEU A 258 -0.18 21.31 6.88
CA LEU A 258 -1.39 21.61 7.66
C LEU A 258 -1.96 22.98 7.27
N LYS A 259 -1.11 24.00 7.10
CA LYS A 259 -1.56 25.28 6.54
C LYS A 259 -2.14 25.09 5.13
N LYS A 260 -1.50 24.29 4.28
CA LYS A 260 -2.02 24.01 2.93
C LYS A 260 -3.39 23.34 2.96
N ALA A 261 -3.63 22.45 3.92
CA ALA A 261 -4.93 21.81 4.12
C ALA A 261 -6.03 22.82 4.50
N GLU A 262 -5.71 23.81 5.34
CA GLU A 262 -6.59 24.92 5.70
C GLU A 262 -6.82 25.87 4.51
N ASP A 263 -5.76 26.26 3.80
CA ASP A 263 -5.81 27.16 2.64
C ASP A 263 -6.64 26.60 1.46
N VAL A 264 -6.70 25.28 1.27
CA VAL A 264 -7.56 24.63 0.25
C VAL A 264 -8.98 24.33 0.76
N GLY A 265 -9.34 24.81 1.95
CA GLY A 265 -10.71 24.75 2.48
C GLY A 265 -11.13 23.41 3.06
N LEU A 266 -10.20 22.61 3.59
CA LEU A 266 -10.57 21.40 4.34
C LEU A 266 -11.14 21.74 5.72
N ASP A 267 -12.10 20.94 6.16
CA ASP A 267 -12.68 21.06 7.51
C ASP A 267 -11.75 20.42 8.55
N ALA A 268 -11.05 19.34 8.16
CA ALA A 268 -10.05 18.66 8.98
C ALA A 268 -9.07 17.81 8.13
N VAL A 269 -7.96 17.39 8.73
CA VAL A 269 -7.19 16.22 8.27
C VAL A 269 -7.15 15.13 9.35
N PHE A 270 -6.98 13.88 8.94
CA PHE A 270 -6.75 12.77 9.87
C PHE A 270 -5.47 12.00 9.52
N GLY A 271 -4.77 11.54 10.55
CA GLY A 271 -3.54 10.76 10.40
C GLY A 271 -3.68 9.34 10.94
N GLU A 272 -3.12 8.38 10.21
CA GLU A 272 -3.01 6.98 10.63
C GLU A 272 -1.67 6.75 11.39
N ALA A 273 -1.70 6.75 12.73
CA ALA A 273 -0.53 6.42 13.53
C ALA A 273 -0.38 4.89 13.66
N ILE A 274 0.62 4.30 13.01
CA ILE A 274 0.96 2.88 13.15
C ILE A 274 1.43 2.60 14.59
N MET A 275 0.84 1.58 15.21
CA MET A 275 0.93 1.38 16.65
C MET A 275 2.04 0.43 17.13
N TYR A 276 2.99 0.06 16.26
CA TYR A 276 4.19 -0.67 16.68
C TYR A 276 5.16 0.19 17.51
N HIS A 277 5.04 1.52 17.41
CA HIS A 277 5.89 2.49 18.13
C HIS A 277 5.12 3.79 18.45
N ILE A 278 5.65 4.60 19.35
CA ILE A 278 5.01 5.83 19.84
C ILE A 278 5.34 7.11 19.04
N PHE A 279 6.19 7.04 18.01
CA PHE A 279 6.71 8.23 17.32
C PHE A 279 5.62 9.05 16.62
N SER A 280 4.81 8.43 15.77
CA SER A 280 3.70 9.10 15.07
C SER A 280 2.61 9.58 16.04
N GLN A 281 2.36 8.84 17.14
CA GLN A 281 1.42 9.26 18.19
C GLN A 281 1.88 10.58 18.86
N LYS A 282 3.15 10.66 19.25
CA LYS A 282 3.77 11.88 19.80
C LYS A 282 3.72 13.05 18.81
N SER A 283 4.02 12.79 17.53
CA SER A 283 3.98 13.81 16.48
C SER A 283 2.55 14.37 16.31
N ASN A 284 1.56 13.49 16.11
CA ASN A 284 0.16 13.88 15.96
C ASN A 284 -0.31 14.75 17.14
N LEU A 285 -0.06 14.34 18.39
CA LEU A 285 -0.43 15.12 19.57
C LEU A 285 0.28 16.49 19.64
N ARG A 286 1.58 16.55 19.31
CA ARG A 286 2.34 17.81 19.23
C ARG A 286 1.74 18.80 18.22
N HIS A 287 1.20 18.27 17.12
CA HIS A 287 0.57 19.08 16.05
C HIS A 287 -0.96 19.19 16.22
N ASN A 288 -1.46 19.08 17.45
CA ASN A 288 -2.88 19.30 17.84
C ASN A 288 -3.89 18.37 17.17
N PHE A 289 -3.51 17.11 16.89
CA PHE A 289 -4.46 16.06 16.51
C PHE A 289 -5.10 15.45 17.75
N SER A 290 -6.43 15.33 17.74
CA SER A 290 -7.20 14.61 18.76
C SER A 290 -7.45 13.17 18.31
N GLU A 291 -6.95 12.21 19.10
CA GLU A 291 -7.19 10.77 18.92
C GLU A 291 -8.69 10.44 18.97
N SER A 292 -9.19 9.57 18.08
CA SER A 292 -10.64 9.27 17.96
C SER A 292 -11.03 7.81 17.80
N ALA A 293 -10.18 6.99 17.17
CA ALA A 293 -10.48 5.58 16.89
C ALA A 293 -9.23 4.71 16.86
N LEU A 294 -9.34 3.46 17.34
CA LEU A 294 -8.28 2.46 17.27
C LEU A 294 -8.77 1.29 16.40
N MET A 295 -8.15 1.13 15.24
CA MET A 295 -8.48 0.13 14.23
C MET A 295 -7.49 -1.04 14.33
N LEU A 296 -7.98 -2.20 14.75
CA LEU A 296 -7.16 -3.42 14.92
C LEU A 296 -6.99 -4.13 13.57
N GLY A 297 -5.79 -4.63 13.27
CA GLY A 297 -5.54 -5.41 12.05
C GLY A 297 -5.55 -4.61 10.74
N LYS A 298 -5.50 -3.27 10.80
CA LYS A 298 -5.41 -2.37 9.64
C LYS A 298 -4.12 -2.57 8.85
N THR A 299 -3.00 -2.77 9.53
CA THR A 299 -1.67 -2.96 8.92
C THR A 299 -1.48 -4.45 8.54
N PRO A 300 -1.12 -4.79 7.29
CA PRO A 300 -0.78 -6.17 6.89
C PRO A 300 0.35 -6.81 7.71
N VAL A 301 0.52 -8.13 7.58
CA VAL A 301 1.55 -8.89 8.31
C VAL A 301 2.96 -8.58 7.80
N ASP A 302 3.10 -8.35 6.49
CA ASP A 302 4.39 -8.37 5.79
C ASP A 302 5.15 -7.02 5.81
N ILE A 303 4.78 -6.10 6.70
CA ILE A 303 5.46 -4.80 6.86
C ILE A 303 6.60 -4.94 7.88
N THR A 304 7.77 -5.30 7.37
CA THR A 304 9.04 -5.25 8.09
C THR A 304 9.47 -3.80 8.33
N ILE A 305 9.04 -3.22 9.45
CA ILE A 305 9.65 -1.98 9.96
C ILE A 305 11.02 -2.33 10.54
N GLU A 306 12.08 -1.72 10.02
CA GLU A 306 13.44 -1.88 10.55
C GLU A 306 13.50 -1.55 12.05
N SER A 307 14.24 -2.36 12.82
CA SER A 307 14.55 -2.14 14.25
C SER A 307 13.39 -2.18 15.26
N ASN A 308 12.54 -3.23 15.26
CA ASN A 308 11.67 -3.49 16.41
C ASN A 308 11.44 -4.99 16.66
N GLU A 309 11.77 -5.49 17.85
CA GLU A 309 11.56 -6.89 18.27
C GLU A 309 10.08 -7.33 18.19
N LEU A 310 9.14 -6.38 18.26
CA LEU A 310 7.70 -6.62 18.16
C LEU A 310 7.21 -7.04 16.76
N THR A 311 8.02 -6.91 15.70
CA THR A 311 7.66 -7.38 14.35
C THR A 311 7.81 -8.89 14.17
N LYS A 312 8.41 -9.60 15.15
CA LYS A 312 8.57 -11.08 15.15
C LYS A 312 7.26 -11.87 15.27
N VAL A 313 6.11 -11.22 15.43
CA VAL A 313 4.80 -11.87 15.52
C VAL A 313 4.06 -11.69 14.20
N TYR A 314 3.83 -12.78 13.47
CA TYR A 314 3.09 -12.88 12.19
C TYR A 314 1.62 -12.46 12.28
N LYS A 315 1.35 -11.22 12.70
CA LYS A 315 0.01 -10.69 12.98
C LYS A 315 -0.12 -9.22 12.60
N ARG A 316 -1.28 -8.91 12.06
CA ARG A 316 -1.70 -7.61 11.53
C ARG A 316 -1.68 -6.54 12.62
N GLY A 317 -1.05 -5.40 12.31
CA GLY A 317 -0.87 -4.28 13.23
C GLY A 317 -2.13 -3.42 13.40
N ALA A 318 -2.14 -2.64 14.49
CA ALA A 318 -3.19 -1.66 14.76
C ALA A 318 -2.78 -0.24 14.33
N VAL A 319 -3.78 0.59 14.03
CA VAL A 319 -3.64 2.01 13.70
C VAL A 319 -4.52 2.84 14.63
N LEU A 320 -3.96 3.90 15.20
CA LEU A 320 -4.70 4.93 15.92
C LEU A 320 -4.97 6.11 15.00
N ILE A 321 -6.24 6.44 14.84
CA ILE A 321 -6.71 7.60 14.08
C ILE A 321 -6.72 8.81 15.02
N GLY A 322 -6.15 9.92 14.56
CA GLY A 322 -6.34 11.24 15.15
C GLY A 322 -6.72 12.27 14.11
N TYR A 323 -7.46 13.31 14.52
CA TYR A 323 -7.95 14.39 13.66
C TYR A 323 -7.42 15.75 14.08
N ARG A 324 -6.95 16.56 13.12
CA ARG A 324 -6.67 17.98 13.28
C ARG A 324 -7.78 18.76 12.56
N PHE A 325 -8.60 19.46 13.34
CA PHE A 325 -9.71 20.26 12.83
C PHE A 325 -9.27 21.70 12.54
N PHE A 326 -9.76 22.25 11.43
CA PHE A 326 -9.69 23.67 11.08
C PHE A 326 -11.06 24.31 11.26
N HIS A 327 -12.12 23.64 10.78
CA HIS A 327 -13.50 24.07 10.90
C HIS A 327 -14.33 23.04 11.69
N VAL A 328 -15.14 23.52 12.64
CA VAL A 328 -15.96 22.67 13.52
C VAL A 328 -17.42 23.10 13.44
N TYR A 329 -18.29 22.15 13.11
CA TYR A 329 -19.73 22.36 13.03
C TYR A 329 -20.45 21.76 14.23
N LYS A 330 -21.46 22.46 14.75
CA LYS A 330 -22.31 21.94 15.83
C LYS A 330 -23.28 20.89 15.25
N LYS A 331 -22.96 19.62 15.48
CA LYS A 331 -23.74 18.48 14.95
C LYS A 331 -24.84 18.03 15.90
N SER A 332 -25.80 17.31 15.34
CA SER A 332 -26.91 16.71 16.10
C SER A 332 -26.94 15.20 15.84
N LEU A 333 -26.77 14.39 16.89
CA LEU A 333 -26.43 12.97 16.79
C LEU A 333 -27.45 12.05 17.45
N TYR A 334 -27.69 10.90 16.84
CA TYR A 334 -28.27 9.72 17.48
C TYR A 334 -27.15 8.91 18.14
N LEU A 335 -27.12 8.87 19.47
CA LEU A 335 -26.15 8.09 20.22
C LEU A 335 -26.72 6.73 20.63
N PRO A 336 -26.09 5.60 20.26
CA PRO A 336 -26.49 4.28 20.74
C PRO A 336 -26.17 4.13 22.23
N LYS A 337 -27.11 3.61 23.01
CA LYS A 337 -27.00 3.56 24.48
C LYS A 337 -25.71 2.92 24.99
N VAL A 338 -25.27 1.82 24.36
CA VAL A 338 -24.11 1.03 24.80
C VAL A 338 -22.77 1.74 24.59
N TYR A 339 -22.68 2.68 23.64
CA TYR A 339 -21.45 3.42 23.31
C TYR A 339 -21.53 4.91 23.66
N HIS A 340 -22.64 5.36 24.27
CA HIS A 340 -22.91 6.77 24.56
C HIS A 340 -21.74 7.48 25.24
N ASP A 341 -21.24 6.91 26.34
CA ASP A 341 -20.20 7.56 27.16
C ASP A 341 -18.82 7.52 26.50
N GLN A 342 -18.53 6.47 25.72
CA GLN A 342 -17.27 6.38 24.99
C GLN A 342 -17.25 7.34 23.78
N ILE A 343 -18.37 7.49 23.08
CA ILE A 343 -18.53 8.52 22.05
C ILE A 343 -18.40 9.91 22.68
N LYS A 344 -19.05 10.17 23.82
CA LYS A 344 -18.95 11.46 24.53
C LYS A 344 -17.49 11.81 24.85
N LYS A 345 -16.72 10.88 25.43
CA LYS A 345 -15.27 11.06 25.67
C LYS A 345 -14.48 11.37 24.39
N THR A 346 -14.82 10.74 23.27
CA THR A 346 -14.16 11.02 21.98
C THR A 346 -14.45 12.44 21.48
N TYR A 347 -15.69 12.93 21.61
CA TYR A 347 -16.04 14.31 21.26
C TYR A 347 -15.42 15.34 22.22
N GLU A 348 -15.33 15.03 23.50
CA GLU A 348 -14.62 15.84 24.50
C GLU A 348 -13.12 15.94 24.18
N ASN A 349 -12.48 14.84 23.80
CA ASN A 349 -11.07 14.82 23.36
C ASN A 349 -10.85 15.63 22.06
N ALA A 350 -11.83 15.60 21.15
CA ALA A 350 -11.85 16.43 19.95
C ALA A 350 -12.19 17.91 20.21
N LYS A 351 -12.65 18.25 21.42
CA LYS A 351 -13.22 19.57 21.79
C LYS A 351 -14.42 19.99 20.91
N ILE A 352 -15.17 19.01 20.40
CA ILE A 352 -16.33 19.24 19.53
C ILE A 352 -17.63 19.10 20.33
N SER A 353 -18.45 20.16 20.32
CA SER A 353 -19.80 20.11 20.92
C SER A 353 -20.80 19.45 19.97
N PHE A 354 -21.68 18.60 20.51
CA PHE A 354 -22.80 18.02 19.78
C PHE A 354 -24.10 18.15 20.59
N ALA A 355 -25.23 18.14 19.88
CA ALA A 355 -26.56 18.03 20.46
C ALA A 355 -27.10 16.59 20.28
N LYS A 356 -27.94 16.13 21.20
CA LYS A 356 -28.60 14.83 21.09
C LYS A 356 -29.86 14.95 20.25
N LYS A 357 -29.96 14.25 19.12
CA LYS A 357 -31.22 14.15 18.36
C LYS A 357 -32.27 13.42 19.20
N LYS A 358 -33.47 14.00 19.30
CA LYS A 358 -34.64 13.32 19.85
C LYS A 358 -35.03 12.17 18.92
N LYS A 359 -35.50 11.04 19.46
CA LYS A 359 -36.02 9.94 18.64
C LYS A 359 -37.24 10.45 17.87
N LYS A 360 -37.13 10.56 16.54
CA LYS A 360 -38.28 10.76 15.67
C LYS A 360 -38.98 9.44 15.40
N THR A 361 -40.30 9.47 15.41
CA THR A 361 -41.19 8.43 14.87
C THR A 361 -41.43 8.67 13.38
N ASP A 362 -40.36 8.84 12.61
CA ASP A 362 -40.46 8.91 11.15
C ASP A 362 -40.81 7.51 10.61
N THR A 363 -41.58 7.46 9.52
CA THR A 363 -41.90 6.22 8.82
C THR A 363 -40.61 5.53 8.36
N LEU A 364 -40.40 4.30 8.82
CA LEU A 364 -39.25 3.49 8.42
C LEU A 364 -39.27 3.27 6.90
N PRO A 365 -38.20 3.63 6.15
CA PRO A 365 -38.09 3.25 4.76
C PRO A 365 -38.10 1.72 4.66
N GLU A 366 -38.78 1.19 3.64
CA GLU A 366 -38.94 -0.25 3.49
C GLU A 366 -37.62 -0.94 3.17
N HIS A 367 -36.78 -0.26 2.39
CA HIS A 367 -35.49 -0.75 1.91
C HIS A 367 -34.31 0.07 2.41
N VAL A 368 -33.27 -0.61 2.89
CA VAL A 368 -31.95 -0.03 3.12
C VAL A 368 -31.03 -0.32 1.93
N PHE A 369 -30.28 0.70 1.50
CA PHE A 369 -29.07 0.53 0.72
C PHE A 369 -27.88 0.39 1.67
N LEU A 370 -27.27 -0.78 1.68
CA LEU A 370 -25.99 -1.04 2.33
C LEU A 370 -24.92 -1.08 1.26
N THR A 371 -23.87 -0.29 1.41
CA THR A 371 -22.71 -0.34 0.51
C THR A 371 -21.53 -0.97 1.22
N TYR A 372 -20.62 -1.56 0.45
CA TYR A 372 -19.37 -2.09 0.99
C TYR A 372 -18.23 -1.85 0.00
N LYS A 373 -17.02 -1.70 0.54
CA LYS A 373 -15.76 -1.78 -0.20
C LYS A 373 -14.99 -2.98 0.31
N PHE A 374 -14.45 -3.79 -0.60
CA PHE A 374 -13.42 -4.77 -0.29
C PHE A 374 -12.12 -4.29 -0.94
N ASP A 375 -11.02 -4.38 -0.21
CA ASP A 375 -9.70 -3.99 -0.67
C ASP A 375 -8.80 -5.25 -0.71
N PRO A 376 -8.59 -5.87 -1.89
CA PRO A 376 -7.79 -7.08 -2.00
C PRO A 376 -6.35 -6.94 -1.49
N PRO A 377 -5.60 -5.85 -1.78
CA PRO A 377 -4.21 -5.70 -1.31
C PRO A 377 -4.07 -5.74 0.22
N THR A 378 -4.98 -5.11 0.97
CA THR A 378 -4.96 -5.23 2.44
C THR A 378 -5.78 -6.41 2.97
N ASN A 379 -6.60 -7.07 2.15
CA ASN A 379 -7.58 -8.09 2.55
C ASN A 379 -8.57 -7.59 3.62
N ILE A 380 -9.05 -6.35 3.50
CA ILE A 380 -9.96 -5.69 4.43
C ILE A 380 -11.28 -5.36 3.74
N ALA A 381 -12.41 -5.52 4.45
CA ALA A 381 -13.70 -4.99 4.02
C ALA A 381 -14.16 -3.84 4.93
N THR A 382 -14.89 -2.88 4.36
CA THR A 382 -15.63 -1.85 5.10
C THR A 382 -17.06 -1.80 4.62
N ILE A 383 -18.02 -1.93 5.54
CA ILE A 383 -19.46 -1.77 5.31
C ILE A 383 -19.86 -0.34 5.67
N ARG A 384 -20.70 0.32 4.88
CA ARG A 384 -21.26 1.64 5.20
C ARG A 384 -22.77 1.54 5.38
N ILE A 385 -23.26 2.15 6.47
CA ILE A 385 -24.64 2.12 6.92
C ILE A 385 -25.08 3.57 7.19
N ASP A 386 -25.77 4.17 6.22
CA ASP A 386 -26.29 5.54 6.32
C ASP A 386 -27.69 5.59 6.95
N HIS A 387 -28.53 4.59 6.67
CA HIS A 387 -29.93 4.55 7.08
C HIS A 387 -30.35 3.18 7.64
N TYR A 388 -31.47 3.16 8.36
CA TYR A 388 -32.12 1.94 8.84
C TYR A 388 -33.53 1.80 8.26
N GLY A 389 -33.92 0.56 7.98
CA GLY A 389 -35.17 0.18 7.31
C GLY A 389 -35.49 -1.29 7.61
N LYS A 390 -36.68 -1.74 7.20
CA LYS A 390 -37.25 -3.02 7.65
C LYS A 390 -36.36 -4.23 7.28
N ASP A 391 -35.77 -4.22 6.10
CA ASP A 391 -34.93 -5.30 5.56
C ASP A 391 -33.47 -5.32 6.05
N PHE A 392 -33.05 -4.32 6.86
CA PHE A 392 -31.65 -4.14 7.30
C PHE A 392 -31.03 -5.43 7.85
N LYS A 393 -31.73 -6.14 8.75
CA LYS A 393 -31.20 -7.36 9.39
C LYS A 393 -30.87 -8.42 8.34
N HIS A 394 -31.76 -8.66 7.37
CA HIS A 394 -31.55 -9.67 6.35
C HIS A 394 -30.38 -9.30 5.44
N LYS A 395 -30.38 -8.08 4.89
CA LYS A 395 -29.32 -7.57 4.00
C LYS A 395 -27.94 -7.55 4.67
N PHE A 396 -27.86 -7.08 5.93
CA PHE A 396 -26.61 -7.06 6.69
C PHE A 396 -26.04 -8.46 6.90
N LEU A 397 -26.88 -9.44 7.24
CA LEU A 397 -26.42 -10.82 7.46
C LEU A 397 -25.95 -11.50 6.17
N LEU A 398 -26.64 -11.27 5.05
CA LEU A 398 -26.20 -11.74 3.73
C LEU A 398 -24.84 -11.13 3.35
N LEU A 399 -24.68 -9.82 3.52
CA LEU A 399 -23.44 -9.10 3.24
C LEU A 399 -22.27 -9.59 4.09
N VAL A 400 -22.47 -9.76 5.41
CA VAL A 400 -21.44 -10.33 6.29
C VAL A 400 -21.07 -11.75 5.85
N SER A 401 -22.05 -12.57 5.44
CA SER A 401 -21.76 -13.93 4.92
C SER A 401 -20.90 -13.89 3.65
N GLN A 402 -21.22 -13.00 2.70
CA GLN A 402 -20.42 -12.79 1.48
C GLN A 402 -18.99 -12.34 1.78
N LEU A 403 -18.81 -11.41 2.73
CA LEU A 403 -17.48 -10.95 3.14
C LEU A 403 -16.68 -12.04 3.88
N ARG A 404 -17.34 -12.87 4.69
CA ARG A 404 -16.70 -14.02 5.33
C ARG A 404 -16.25 -15.07 4.32
N ALA A 405 -17.04 -15.31 3.26
CA ALA A 405 -16.68 -16.20 2.15
C ALA A 405 -15.53 -15.66 1.28
N LYS A 406 -15.28 -14.35 1.29
CA LYS A 406 -14.08 -13.72 0.69
C LYS A 406 -12.82 -13.84 1.57
N HIS A 407 -12.90 -14.47 2.74
CA HIS A 407 -11.78 -14.65 3.68
C HIS A 407 -11.08 -13.34 4.09
N CYS A 408 -11.83 -12.23 4.20
CA CYS A 408 -11.32 -10.94 4.69
C CYS A 408 -10.68 -11.10 6.09
N ASP A 409 -9.50 -10.54 6.36
CA ASP A 409 -8.89 -10.64 7.69
C ASP A 409 -9.63 -9.78 8.74
N MET A 410 -10.11 -8.62 8.30
CA MET A 410 -10.87 -7.65 9.10
C MET A 410 -12.09 -7.14 8.33
N ILE A 411 -13.18 -6.90 9.06
CA ILE A 411 -14.37 -6.20 8.55
C ILE A 411 -14.65 -4.99 9.45
N TYR A 412 -14.54 -3.78 8.91
CA TYR A 412 -15.00 -2.56 9.55
C TYR A 412 -16.46 -2.26 9.14
N ALA A 413 -17.14 -1.47 9.95
CA ALA A 413 -18.46 -0.96 9.62
C ALA A 413 -18.62 0.47 10.13
N ASP A 414 -19.04 1.36 9.23
CA ASP A 414 -19.32 2.77 9.49
C ASP A 414 -20.83 2.97 9.62
N ILE A 415 -21.29 3.39 10.80
CA ILE A 415 -22.70 3.65 11.12
C ILE A 415 -22.89 5.16 11.28
N SER A 416 -23.70 5.80 10.42
CA SER A 416 -23.97 7.25 10.52
C SER A 416 -24.58 7.57 11.89
N LEU A 417 -23.94 8.47 12.63
CA LEU A 417 -24.47 9.02 13.87
C LEU A 417 -25.57 10.05 13.60
N GLU A 418 -25.74 10.50 12.36
CA GLU A 418 -26.63 11.61 12.03
C GLU A 418 -27.99 11.15 11.47
N ASN A 419 -28.01 10.02 10.75
CA ASN A 419 -29.15 9.63 9.91
C ASN A 419 -29.94 8.39 10.37
N ILE A 420 -29.63 7.85 11.56
CA ILE A 420 -30.22 6.59 12.05
C ILE A 420 -30.94 6.77 13.40
N PRO A 421 -32.25 7.12 13.42
CA PRO A 421 -33.02 7.25 14.66
C PRO A 421 -33.09 5.95 15.48
N GLN A 422 -32.99 4.80 14.80
CA GLN A 422 -33.06 3.46 15.38
C GLN A 422 -31.67 2.85 15.65
N ILE A 423 -30.63 3.67 15.85
CA ILE A 423 -29.23 3.21 15.97
C ILE A 423 -29.03 2.11 17.03
N ASP A 424 -29.77 2.14 18.15
CA ASP A 424 -29.80 1.07 19.16
C ASP A 424 -30.09 -0.33 18.53
N LYS A 425 -30.96 -0.41 17.52
CA LYS A 425 -31.30 -1.67 16.81
C LYS A 425 -30.17 -2.12 15.89
N VAL A 426 -29.56 -1.18 15.15
CA VAL A 426 -28.41 -1.46 14.27
C VAL A 426 -27.27 -2.04 15.10
N ILE A 427 -26.86 -1.34 16.16
CA ILE A 427 -25.76 -1.76 17.03
C ILE A 427 -26.04 -3.11 17.70
N LYS A 428 -27.28 -3.38 18.16
CA LYS A 428 -27.64 -4.70 18.69
C LYS A 428 -27.47 -5.81 17.66
N ILE A 429 -27.92 -5.62 16.42
CA ILE A 429 -27.77 -6.62 15.34
C ILE A 429 -26.29 -6.90 15.04
N MET A 430 -25.45 -5.86 15.09
CA MET A 430 -24.01 -5.96 14.81
C MET A 430 -23.21 -6.58 15.95
N ASN A 431 -23.46 -6.19 17.20
CA ASN A 431 -22.84 -6.80 18.39
C ASN A 431 -23.15 -8.31 18.48
N ASN A 432 -24.39 -8.72 18.19
CA ASN A 432 -24.80 -10.13 18.08
C ASN A 432 -24.13 -10.89 16.90
N ARG A 433 -23.26 -10.24 16.12
CA ARG A 433 -22.42 -10.86 15.08
C ARG A 433 -20.93 -10.62 15.30
N GLY A 434 -20.55 -10.25 16.53
CA GLY A 434 -19.17 -10.08 16.95
C GLY A 434 -18.52 -8.74 16.57
N PHE A 435 -19.28 -7.78 16.03
CA PHE A 435 -18.76 -6.42 15.81
C PHE A 435 -18.69 -5.66 17.13
N PHE A 436 -17.51 -5.14 17.47
CA PHE A 436 -17.23 -4.39 18.69
C PHE A 436 -16.69 -2.98 18.35
N TYR A 437 -16.55 -2.13 19.37
CA TYR A 437 -16.16 -0.72 19.22
C TYR A 437 -14.79 -0.55 18.54
N SER A 438 -14.64 0.52 17.75
CA SER A 438 -13.35 1.02 17.26
C SER A 438 -13.16 2.51 17.56
N GLY A 439 -14.17 3.35 17.29
CA GLY A 439 -14.14 4.78 17.61
C GLY A 439 -15.06 5.63 16.76
N VAL A 440 -14.82 6.94 16.76
CA VAL A 440 -15.55 7.90 15.92
C VAL A 440 -14.68 8.32 14.73
N MET A 441 -15.26 8.25 13.54
CA MET A 441 -14.70 8.78 12.30
C MET A 441 -15.44 10.07 11.97
N PHE A 442 -14.81 11.21 12.24
CA PHE A 442 -15.40 12.53 12.01
C PHE A 442 -15.36 12.90 10.53
N LEU A 443 -16.43 13.50 10.03
CA LEU A 443 -16.54 14.03 8.66
C LEU A 443 -16.15 13.01 7.56
N TYR A 444 -16.25 11.70 7.83
CA TYR A 444 -15.51 10.70 7.03
C TYR A 444 -16.19 10.36 5.70
N HIS A 445 -17.52 10.45 5.63
CA HIS A 445 -18.28 10.37 4.39
C HIS A 445 -19.25 11.54 4.31
N LYS A 446 -19.30 12.29 3.19
CA LYS A 446 -20.29 13.36 2.96
C LYS A 446 -20.38 14.40 4.09
N LYS A 447 -19.24 14.73 4.70
CA LYS A 447 -19.13 15.57 5.90
C LYS A 447 -19.86 15.07 7.16
N GLU A 448 -20.36 13.83 7.20
CA GLU A 448 -21.06 13.25 8.37
C GLU A 448 -20.12 12.50 9.32
N ASP A 449 -20.53 12.38 10.59
CA ASP A 449 -19.79 11.62 11.60
C ASP A 449 -20.32 10.19 11.73
N TYR A 450 -19.39 9.23 11.76
CA TYR A 450 -19.70 7.79 11.82
C TYR A 450 -19.12 7.16 13.08
N LEU A 451 -19.90 6.29 13.71
CA LEU A 451 -19.38 5.31 14.65
C LEU A 451 -18.78 4.16 13.83
N ARG A 452 -17.48 3.90 14.01
CA ARG A 452 -16.83 2.72 13.43
C ARG A 452 -16.87 1.56 14.43
N LEU A 453 -17.43 0.44 13.99
CA LEU A 453 -17.27 -0.87 14.60
C LEU A 453 -16.30 -1.73 13.79
N GLN A 454 -15.78 -2.78 14.41
CA GLN A 454 -14.81 -3.70 13.82
C GLN A 454 -15.09 -5.15 14.21
N LEU A 455 -14.80 -6.08 13.31
CA LEU A 455 -14.90 -7.52 13.48
C LEU A 455 -13.59 -8.16 12.99
N LYS A 456 -12.94 -8.93 13.87
CA LYS A 456 -11.84 -9.84 13.50
C LYS A 456 -12.43 -11.07 12.84
N HIS A 457 -11.99 -11.42 11.64
CA HIS A 457 -12.41 -12.63 10.93
C HIS A 457 -11.25 -13.61 10.66
N SER A 458 -10.02 -13.26 11.07
CA SER A 458 -8.88 -14.18 11.08
C SER A 458 -8.04 -14.10 12.36
N ASP A 459 -7.38 -15.22 12.69
CA ASP A 459 -6.43 -15.32 13.81
C ASP A 459 -5.11 -14.57 13.55
N LYS A 460 -4.93 -14.07 12.32
CA LYS A 460 -3.83 -13.15 11.96
C LYS A 460 -3.94 -11.80 12.67
N VAL A 461 -5.04 -11.48 13.36
CA VAL A 461 -5.17 -10.22 14.11
C VAL A 461 -4.77 -10.42 15.56
N GLY A 462 -3.74 -9.71 16.02
CA GLY A 462 -3.26 -9.79 17.39
C GLY A 462 -4.22 -9.15 18.40
N ASN A 463 -4.33 -9.74 19.59
CA ASN A 463 -5.09 -9.12 20.67
C ASN A 463 -4.34 -7.95 21.34
N LYS A 464 -3.00 -7.94 21.29
CA LYS A 464 -2.18 -6.89 21.94
C LYS A 464 -0.82 -6.69 21.26
N ASN A 465 -0.85 -6.43 19.96
CA ASN A 465 0.36 -6.21 19.13
C ASN A 465 0.58 -4.70 18.87
N TYR A 466 0.45 -3.88 19.91
CA TYR A 466 0.52 -2.43 19.79
C TYR A 466 0.86 -1.72 21.11
N VAL A 467 1.41 -0.50 21.01
CA VAL A 467 1.77 0.37 22.13
C VAL A 467 0.97 1.68 22.09
N CYS A 468 0.45 2.11 23.25
CA CYS A 468 -0.23 3.41 23.41
C CYS A 468 0.64 4.39 24.19
N TYR A 469 0.81 5.59 23.67
CA TYR A 469 1.53 6.68 24.33
C TYR A 469 0.65 7.46 25.33
N SER A 470 -0.46 8.02 24.83
CA SER A 470 -1.38 8.87 25.59
C SER A 470 -2.26 8.05 26.55
N ASP A 471 -2.84 8.72 27.54
CA ASP A 471 -3.82 8.09 28.44
C ASP A 471 -5.18 7.88 27.76
N PHE A 472 -5.54 8.72 26.79
CA PHE A 472 -6.72 8.50 25.94
C PHE A 472 -6.60 7.21 25.13
N CYS A 473 -5.47 6.97 24.46
CA CYS A 473 -5.19 5.72 23.74
C CYS A 473 -5.25 4.51 24.69
N LYS A 474 -4.62 4.58 25.87
CA LYS A 474 -4.65 3.49 26.87
C LYS A 474 -6.09 3.18 27.31
N ALA A 475 -6.89 4.21 27.59
CA ALA A 475 -8.29 4.05 27.98
C ALA A 475 -9.16 3.49 26.83
N LEU A 476 -8.97 3.98 25.61
CA LEU A 476 -9.65 3.50 24.41
C LEU A 476 -9.30 2.04 24.09
N SER A 477 -8.02 1.67 24.16
CA SER A 477 -7.53 0.29 24.03
C SER A 477 -8.17 -0.64 25.05
N LYS A 478 -8.18 -0.27 26.34
CA LYS A 478 -8.83 -1.03 27.40
C LYS A 478 -10.32 -1.24 27.12
N TYR A 479 -11.03 -0.17 26.77
CA TYR A 479 -12.46 -0.23 26.43
C TYR A 479 -12.74 -1.18 25.25
N ILE A 480 -11.94 -1.11 24.19
CA ILE A 480 -12.10 -1.96 23.00
C ILE A 480 -11.89 -3.45 23.33
N LEU A 481 -10.91 -3.76 24.17
CA LEU A 481 -10.65 -5.14 24.63
C LEU A 481 -11.76 -5.69 25.55
N GLU A 482 -12.39 -4.82 26.34
CA GLU A 482 -13.56 -5.17 27.16
C GLU A 482 -14.82 -5.34 26.28
N ASP A 483 -15.02 -4.48 25.29
CA ASP A 483 -16.15 -4.53 24.36
C ASP A 483 -16.09 -5.73 23.40
N GLU A 484 -14.89 -6.12 22.95
CA GLU A 484 -14.67 -7.33 22.17
C GLU A 484 -15.14 -8.58 22.95
N LYS A 485 -14.79 -8.68 24.23
CA LYS A 485 -15.23 -9.79 25.10
C LYS A 485 -16.74 -9.75 25.31
N ARG A 486 -17.31 -8.58 25.58
CA ARG A 486 -18.76 -8.38 25.72
C ARG A 486 -19.52 -8.86 24.49
N CYS A 487 -19.06 -8.50 23.30
CA CYS A 487 -19.71 -8.87 22.04
C CYS A 487 -19.58 -10.38 21.74
N LYS A 488 -18.42 -10.99 21.98
CA LYS A 488 -18.23 -12.45 21.83
C LYS A 488 -19.10 -13.28 22.77
N ASN A 489 -19.37 -12.79 23.98
CA ASN A 489 -20.28 -13.46 24.92
C ASN A 489 -21.78 -13.22 24.59
N SER A 490 -22.09 -12.39 23.58
CA SER A 490 -23.45 -12.02 23.17
C SER A 490 -23.85 -12.57 21.79
N SER A 491 -22.95 -13.31 21.14
CA SER A 491 -23.04 -13.80 19.75
C SER A 491 -23.00 -15.32 19.68
#